data_AF-A0A1I4I3Y0-F1
#
_entry.id   AF-A0A1I4I3Y0-F1
#
_cell.length_a   1.000
_cell.length_b   1.000
_cell.length_c   1.000
_cell.angle_alpha   90.00
_cell.angle_beta   90.00
_cell.angle_gamma   90.00
#
_symmetry.space_group_name_H-M   'P 1'
#
loop_
_entity.id
_entity.type
_entity.pdbx_description
1 polymer ?
#
loop_
_entity_poly.entity_id
_entity_poly.type
_entity_poly.pdbx_seq_one_letter_code
_entity_poly.pdbx_strand_id
1 'polypeptide(L)'
;MAQLNRSQNPGLIEGARTLPAFRMALAALALLLALPAAALESGFDFPTTIGDFARGPRTNYEEKAPGLGYSVVYMNGRWKADIFVYDIGFANIPDGPSSPAVVGQLAQASGDIEEAVKRGVYRGSEDRGALRVPGTAGAKLACRAFTIDHPDLGSTDSLLCITGLHGKFVKFRMTGPAAMQPKRAEAEGFMTRWLEKQRNSF
;
A
#
# COMPACT_ATOMS: atom_id res chain seq x y z
N MET A 1 9.58 -75.67 58.83
CA MET A 1 8.55 -76.59 59.37
C MET A 1 7.18 -75.95 59.17
N ALA A 2 6.12 -76.74 58.92
CA ALA A 2 4.72 -76.32 58.64
C ALA A 2 4.58 -75.31 57.47
N GLN A 3 4.06 -75.62 56.26
CA GLN A 3 2.95 -76.49 55.82
C GLN A 3 1.54 -75.97 56.19
N LEU A 4 0.60 -76.12 55.23
CA LEU A 4 -0.87 -76.05 55.34
C LEU A 4 -1.51 -74.64 55.43
N ASN A 5 -2.72 -74.35 54.91
CA ASN A 5 -3.53 -74.99 53.84
C ASN A 5 -4.66 -74.01 53.37
N ARG A 6 -5.35 -74.40 52.30
CA ARG A 6 -6.54 -73.79 51.64
C ARG A 6 -7.60 -73.13 52.53
N SER A 7 -8.09 -71.96 52.08
CA SER A 7 -9.53 -71.59 51.90
C SER A 7 -9.63 -70.21 51.20
N GLN A 8 -10.66 -69.85 50.40
CA GLN A 8 -11.74 -70.63 49.80
C GLN A 8 -12.28 -69.98 48.48
N ASN A 9 -13.18 -70.70 47.81
CA ASN A 9 -13.98 -70.42 46.59
C ASN A 9 -15.13 -69.39 46.79
N PRO A 10 -15.93 -69.01 45.76
CA PRO A 10 -15.61 -68.38 44.47
C PRO A 10 -16.53 -67.17 44.15
N GLY A 11 -16.34 -66.46 43.03
CA GLY A 11 -17.26 -65.37 42.63
C GLY A 11 -16.96 -64.70 41.29
N LEU A 12 -17.45 -65.28 40.19
CA LEU A 12 -17.58 -64.59 38.90
C LEU A 12 -18.66 -63.51 38.99
N ILE A 13 -18.42 -62.31 38.44
CA ILE A 13 -19.18 -61.71 37.32
C ILE A 13 -18.21 -60.80 36.53
N GLU A 14 -18.45 -60.70 35.21
CA GLU A 14 -17.64 -60.01 34.21
C GLU A 14 -17.49 -58.49 34.43
N GLY A 15 -16.34 -57.96 33.98
CA GLY A 15 -16.03 -56.54 34.01
C GLY A 15 -15.01 -56.16 32.94
N ALA A 16 -15.38 -56.33 31.67
CA ALA A 16 -14.50 -55.97 30.56
C ALA A 16 -14.24 -54.45 30.50
N ARG A 17 -12.96 -54.05 30.53
CA ARG A 17 -12.44 -52.92 29.73
C ARG A 17 -10.92 -52.94 29.64
N THR A 18 -10.46 -52.72 28.42
CA THR A 18 -9.08 -52.81 27.94
C THR A 18 -8.25 -51.56 28.24
N LEU A 19 -6.93 -51.73 28.18
CA LEU A 19 -5.89 -50.74 28.52
C LEU A 19 -5.94 -49.42 27.72
N PRO A 20 -5.52 -48.32 28.36
CA PRO A 20 -4.71 -47.27 27.77
C PRO A 20 -3.31 -47.20 28.44
N ALA A 21 -2.24 -46.71 27.82
CA ALA A 21 -2.05 -46.27 26.45
C ALA A 21 -0.59 -46.49 26.03
N PHE A 22 -0.37 -46.98 24.80
CA PHE A 22 0.96 -46.93 24.17
C PHE A 22 1.23 -45.49 23.72
N ARG A 23 2.15 -44.79 24.40
CA ARG A 23 2.61 -43.46 23.96
C ARG A 23 3.68 -43.60 22.89
N MET A 24 3.29 -43.56 21.62
CA MET A 24 4.17 -43.12 20.53
C MET A 24 3.40 -42.22 19.57
N ALA A 25 3.53 -40.91 19.78
CA ALA A 25 3.09 -39.91 18.81
C ALA A 25 4.20 -39.74 17.76
N LEU A 26 3.93 -40.12 16.51
CA LEU A 26 4.78 -39.75 15.38
C LEU A 26 4.73 -38.24 15.20
N ALA A 27 5.86 -37.56 15.36
CA ALA A 27 6.01 -36.16 14.96
C ALA A 27 6.11 -36.08 13.42
N ALA A 28 4.97 -35.91 12.75
CA ALA A 28 4.94 -35.60 11.33
C ALA A 28 5.51 -34.19 11.11
N LEU A 29 6.72 -34.10 10.57
CA LEU A 29 7.38 -32.85 10.26
C LEU A 29 6.69 -32.19 9.04
N ALA A 30 5.65 -31.42 9.30
CA ALA A 30 5.00 -30.58 8.30
C ALA A 30 5.94 -29.43 7.89
N LEU A 31 6.81 -29.71 6.92
CA LEU A 31 7.66 -28.71 6.30
C LEU A 31 6.78 -27.81 5.41
N LEU A 32 6.09 -26.84 6.04
CA LEU A 32 5.47 -25.76 5.28
C LEU A 32 6.57 -25.06 4.48
N LEU A 33 6.45 -25.14 3.15
CA LEU A 33 7.14 -24.25 2.24
C LEU A 33 6.61 -22.84 2.47
N ALA A 34 7.19 -22.16 3.46
CA ALA A 34 7.11 -20.72 3.59
C ALA A 34 7.87 -20.11 2.40
N LEU A 35 7.18 -20.05 1.25
CA LEU A 35 7.55 -19.18 0.16
C LEU A 35 7.74 -17.77 0.75
N PRO A 36 8.90 -17.12 0.55
CA PRO A 36 9.09 -15.77 1.06
C PRO A 36 8.15 -14.82 0.30
N ALA A 37 7.00 -14.53 0.89
CA ALA A 37 5.99 -13.61 0.35
C ALA A 37 6.53 -12.19 0.09
N ALA A 38 7.71 -11.87 0.63
CA ALA A 38 8.37 -10.58 0.54
C ALA A 38 9.00 -10.23 -0.83
N ALA A 39 8.99 -11.12 -1.83
CA ALA A 39 9.72 -10.93 -3.10
C ALA A 39 8.84 -10.60 -4.32
N LEU A 40 7.51 -10.64 -4.20
CA LEU A 40 6.55 -10.37 -5.29
C LEU A 40 5.52 -9.29 -4.94
N GLU A 41 5.75 -8.57 -3.83
CA GLU A 41 4.72 -7.81 -3.10
C GLU A 41 4.61 -6.31 -3.49
N SER A 42 4.78 -5.99 -4.77
CA SER A 42 4.47 -4.63 -5.26
C SER A 42 3.90 -4.55 -6.66
N GLY A 43 4.36 -5.36 -7.63
CA GLY A 43 3.95 -5.22 -9.04
C GLY A 43 4.33 -3.88 -9.71
N PHE A 44 5.19 -3.11 -9.04
CA PHE A 44 5.65 -1.78 -9.41
C PHE A 44 7.12 -1.61 -9.03
N ASP A 45 7.89 -1.04 -9.94
CA ASP A 45 9.29 -0.64 -9.72
C ASP A 45 9.34 0.74 -9.07
N PHE A 46 10.17 0.85 -8.05
CA PHE A 46 10.49 2.10 -7.38
C PHE A 46 12.01 2.31 -7.44
N PRO A 47 12.55 2.82 -8.57
CA PRO A 47 13.98 3.10 -8.71
C PRO A 47 14.50 3.98 -7.57
N THR A 48 15.77 3.83 -7.20
CA THR A 48 16.42 4.69 -6.22
C THR A 48 16.48 6.16 -6.65
N THR A 49 16.45 6.44 -7.95
CA THR A 49 16.41 7.80 -8.53
C THR A 49 15.54 7.87 -9.79
N ILE A 50 14.87 9.01 -10.02
CA ILE A 50 14.10 9.29 -11.25
C ILE A 50 14.37 10.73 -11.70
N GLY A 51 15.40 10.90 -12.54
CA GLY A 51 16.06 12.19 -12.68
C GLY A 51 16.63 12.63 -11.32
N ASP A 52 16.48 13.90 -10.98
CA ASP A 52 17.03 14.48 -9.73
C ASP A 52 16.25 14.09 -8.45
N PHE A 53 15.17 13.31 -8.59
CA PHE A 53 14.36 12.84 -7.46
C PHE A 53 14.97 11.58 -6.86
N ALA A 54 15.52 11.69 -5.65
CA ALA A 54 15.99 10.55 -4.85
C ALA A 54 14.83 9.89 -4.09
N ARG A 55 14.81 8.56 -4.06
CA ARG A 55 13.83 7.76 -3.32
C ARG A 55 14.10 7.81 -1.81
N GLY A 56 13.09 8.23 -1.06
CA GLY A 56 13.05 8.21 0.40
C GLY A 56 12.39 6.93 0.95
N PRO A 57 11.75 7.00 2.14
CA PRO A 57 11.15 5.83 2.78
C PRO A 57 9.91 5.29 2.04
N ARG A 58 9.66 3.99 2.20
CA ARG A 58 8.38 3.32 1.90
C ARG A 58 7.57 3.21 3.20
N THR A 59 6.27 3.47 3.14
CA THR A 59 5.34 3.22 4.25
C THR A 59 4.32 2.15 3.82
N ASN A 60 4.18 1.07 4.58
CA ASN A 60 3.11 0.10 4.39
C ASN A 60 1.85 0.54 5.17
N TYR A 61 0.68 0.45 4.55
CA TYR A 61 -0.62 0.74 5.18
C TYR A 61 -1.54 -0.48 5.25
N GLU A 62 -1.23 -1.58 4.56
CA GLU A 62 -2.01 -2.83 4.60
C GLU A 62 -2.20 -3.38 6.03
N GLU A 63 -1.18 -3.24 6.89
CA GLU A 63 -1.23 -3.60 8.31
C GLU A 63 -2.28 -2.81 9.13
N LYS A 64 -2.67 -1.62 8.65
CA LYS A 64 -3.68 -0.76 9.32
C LYS A 64 -5.08 -1.03 8.81
N ALA A 65 -5.23 -1.16 7.49
CA ALA A 65 -6.45 -1.64 6.86
C ALA A 65 -6.12 -2.20 5.47
N PRO A 66 -6.57 -3.43 5.14
CA PRO A 66 -6.34 -4.04 3.84
C PRO A 66 -6.84 -3.17 2.68
N GLY A 67 -6.07 -3.14 1.59
CA GLY A 67 -6.36 -2.38 0.37
C GLY A 67 -5.90 -0.91 0.40
N LEU A 68 -5.42 -0.39 1.54
CA LEU A 68 -4.76 0.93 1.61
C LEU A 68 -3.36 0.94 0.97
N GLY A 69 -2.80 -0.22 0.67
CA GLY A 69 -1.55 -0.36 -0.04
C GLY A 69 -0.36 0.24 0.68
N TYR A 70 0.47 0.97 -0.06
CA TYR A 70 1.70 1.56 0.44
C TYR A 70 2.01 2.88 -0.26
N SER A 71 2.90 3.67 0.33
CA SER A 71 3.49 4.85 -0.30
C SER A 71 5.00 4.77 -0.39
N VAL A 72 5.58 5.50 -1.34
CA VAL A 72 7.02 5.77 -1.46
C VAL A 72 7.23 7.26 -1.69
N VAL A 73 8.08 7.87 -0.87
CA VAL A 73 8.43 9.29 -1.00
C VAL A 73 9.59 9.45 -1.98
N TYR A 74 9.58 10.52 -2.77
CA TYR A 74 10.73 10.99 -3.56
C TYR A 74 10.96 12.49 -3.35
N MET A 75 12.22 12.94 -3.38
CA MET A 75 12.57 14.35 -3.15
C MET A 75 13.72 14.82 -4.05
N ASN A 76 13.65 16.06 -4.55
CA ASN A 76 14.76 16.72 -5.28
C ASN A 76 15.21 18.05 -4.63
N GLY A 77 14.83 18.28 -3.37
CA GLY A 77 15.07 19.54 -2.64
C GLY A 77 14.07 20.66 -2.92
N ARG A 78 13.38 20.66 -4.07
CA ARG A 78 12.31 21.64 -4.41
C ARG A 78 10.91 21.05 -4.30
N TRP A 79 10.78 19.80 -4.71
CA TRP A 79 9.56 19.00 -4.68
C TRP A 79 9.71 17.81 -3.73
N LYS A 80 8.64 17.52 -3.00
CA LYS A 80 8.35 16.20 -2.42
C LYS A 80 7.25 15.54 -3.24
N ALA A 81 7.42 14.28 -3.58
CA ALA A 81 6.44 13.45 -4.25
C ALA A 81 6.09 12.27 -3.35
N ASP A 82 4.84 12.21 -2.87
CA ASP A 82 4.30 11.01 -2.25
C ASP A 82 3.59 10.19 -3.34
N ILE A 83 4.14 9.03 -3.72
CA ILE A 83 3.49 8.08 -4.62
C ILE A 83 2.77 7.04 -3.77
N PHE A 84 1.46 6.88 -3.95
CA PHE A 84 0.65 5.85 -3.31
C PHE A 84 0.21 4.83 -4.36
N VAL A 85 0.27 3.55 -4.00
CA VAL A 85 -0.28 2.42 -4.77
C VAL A 85 -1.25 1.68 -3.86
N TYR A 86 -2.51 1.55 -4.26
CA TYR A 86 -3.58 0.98 -3.44
C TYR A 86 -4.76 0.48 -4.30
N ASP A 87 -5.74 -0.19 -3.71
CA ASP A 87 -6.97 -0.59 -4.41
C ASP A 87 -8.28 -0.30 -3.66
N ILE A 88 -8.23 0.00 -2.36
CA ILE A 88 -9.41 0.19 -1.48
C ILE A 88 -10.49 -0.89 -1.66
N GLY A 89 -10.09 -2.14 -1.93
CA GLY A 89 -10.98 -3.28 -2.15
C GLY A 89 -11.63 -3.36 -3.54
N PHE A 90 -11.28 -2.47 -4.47
CA PHE A 90 -11.75 -2.54 -5.86
C PHE A 90 -10.93 -3.53 -6.66
N ALA A 91 -11.58 -4.58 -7.18
CA ALA A 91 -10.98 -5.47 -8.17
C ALA A 91 -10.96 -4.82 -9.56
N ASN A 92 -9.97 -5.20 -10.38
CA ASN A 92 -9.91 -4.90 -11.81
C ASN A 92 -9.98 -3.40 -12.17
N ILE A 93 -9.30 -2.53 -11.41
CA ILE A 93 -9.20 -1.09 -11.70
C ILE A 93 -8.61 -0.89 -13.12
N PRO A 94 -9.34 -0.33 -14.09
CA PRO A 94 -8.87 -0.22 -15.46
C PRO A 94 -7.74 0.79 -15.61
N ASP A 95 -6.75 0.44 -16.43
CA ASP A 95 -5.62 1.31 -16.78
C ASP A 95 -6.06 2.68 -17.35
N GLY A 96 -5.42 3.76 -16.91
CA GLY A 96 -5.61 5.11 -17.43
C GLY A 96 -6.48 6.04 -16.58
N PRO A 97 -6.83 7.23 -17.13
CA PRO A 97 -7.38 8.35 -16.34
C PRO A 97 -8.90 8.39 -16.26
N SER A 98 -9.59 7.69 -17.16
CA SER A 98 -10.99 7.98 -17.50
C SER A 98 -12.01 6.97 -16.98
N SER A 99 -11.58 5.94 -16.24
CA SER A 99 -12.53 5.02 -15.61
C SER A 99 -13.32 5.74 -14.51
N PRO A 100 -14.62 5.44 -14.31
CA PRO A 100 -15.42 6.07 -13.25
C PRO A 100 -14.79 5.94 -11.85
N ALA A 101 -14.08 4.83 -11.62
CA ALA A 101 -13.34 4.58 -10.38
C ALA A 101 -12.19 5.59 -10.19
N VAL A 102 -11.40 5.88 -11.22
CA VAL A 102 -10.29 6.86 -11.16
C VAL A 102 -10.83 8.29 -11.04
N VAL A 103 -11.90 8.62 -11.75
CA VAL A 103 -12.59 9.93 -11.62
C VAL A 103 -13.13 10.12 -10.19
N GLY A 104 -13.77 9.11 -9.63
CA GLY A 104 -14.25 9.11 -8.24
C GLY A 104 -13.11 9.26 -7.23
N GLN A 105 -11.99 8.56 -7.42
CA GLN A 105 -10.81 8.71 -6.58
C GLN A 105 -10.16 10.09 -6.66
N LEU A 106 -10.13 10.73 -7.84
CA LEU A 106 -9.63 12.10 -7.97
C LEU A 106 -10.55 13.10 -7.27
N ALA A 107 -11.88 12.92 -7.37
CA ALA A 107 -12.85 13.76 -6.66
C ALA A 107 -12.72 13.59 -5.14
N GLN A 108 -12.66 12.35 -4.64
CA GLN A 108 -12.46 12.06 -3.22
C GLN A 108 -11.15 12.68 -2.70
N ALA A 109 -10.02 12.42 -3.37
CA ALA A 109 -8.72 12.94 -2.95
C ALA A 109 -8.60 14.47 -3.09
N SER A 110 -9.45 15.11 -3.90
CA SER A 110 -9.58 16.58 -3.92
C SER A 110 -10.34 17.06 -2.67
N GLY A 111 -11.45 16.40 -2.32
CA GLY A 111 -12.20 16.68 -1.08
C GLY A 111 -11.38 16.44 0.19
N ASP A 112 -10.45 15.47 0.19
CA ASP A 112 -9.51 15.25 1.29
C ASP A 112 -8.61 16.47 1.56
N ILE A 113 -8.33 17.31 0.56
CA ILE A 113 -7.56 18.56 0.73
C ILE A 113 -8.41 19.63 1.42
N GLU A 114 -9.68 19.78 1.04
CA GLU A 114 -10.62 20.68 1.73
C GLU A 114 -10.87 20.25 3.18
N GLU A 115 -10.98 18.93 3.41
CA GLU A 115 -11.14 18.36 4.74
C GLU A 115 -9.88 18.56 5.60
N ALA A 116 -8.68 18.51 5.00
CA ALA A 116 -7.43 18.88 5.68
C ALA A 116 -7.41 20.36 6.10
N VAL A 117 -8.02 21.28 5.34
CA VAL A 117 -8.22 22.68 5.77
C VAL A 117 -9.19 22.75 6.95
N LYS A 118 -10.36 22.09 6.87
CA LYS A 118 -11.36 22.07 7.96
C LYS A 118 -10.81 21.52 9.28
N ARG A 119 -9.86 20.58 9.21
CA ARG A 119 -9.14 19.98 10.35
C ARG A 119 -7.94 20.80 10.82
N GLY A 120 -7.64 21.94 10.20
CA GLY A 120 -6.49 22.79 10.55
C GLY A 120 -5.12 22.23 10.17
N VAL A 121 -5.05 21.19 9.34
CA VAL A 121 -3.78 20.63 8.81
C VAL A 121 -3.16 21.60 7.80
N TYR A 122 -3.99 22.30 7.04
CA TYR A 122 -3.61 23.45 6.22
C TYR A 122 -4.40 24.69 6.66
N ARG A 123 -3.83 25.89 6.55
CA ARG A 123 -4.53 27.15 6.84
C ARG A 123 -5.54 27.53 5.74
N GLY A 124 -5.34 27.02 4.54
CA GLY A 124 -6.24 27.22 3.40
C GLY A 124 -5.81 26.43 2.16
N SER A 125 -6.71 26.35 1.18
CA SER A 125 -6.44 25.75 -0.13
C SER A 125 -7.21 26.48 -1.24
N GLU A 126 -6.56 26.69 -2.38
CA GLU A 126 -7.14 27.23 -3.60
C GLU A 126 -7.05 26.17 -4.70
N ASP A 127 -8.18 25.79 -5.28
CA ASP A 127 -8.25 24.90 -6.44
C ASP A 127 -7.88 25.67 -7.71
N ARG A 128 -6.82 25.22 -8.41
CA ARG A 128 -6.33 25.79 -9.66
C ARG A 128 -6.85 25.04 -10.90
N GLY A 129 -7.75 24.08 -10.72
CA GLY A 129 -8.40 23.34 -11.79
C GLY A 129 -7.58 22.19 -12.37
N ALA A 130 -8.05 21.67 -13.50
CA ALA A 130 -7.47 20.48 -14.14
C ALA A 130 -6.06 20.73 -14.70
N LEU A 131 -5.18 19.73 -14.57
CA LEU A 131 -3.78 19.79 -15.01
C LEU A 131 -3.50 18.85 -16.21
N ARG A 132 -3.14 19.48 -17.33
CA ARG A 132 -2.45 18.89 -18.49
C ARG A 132 -1.03 18.35 -18.24
N VAL A 133 -0.80 17.12 -17.77
CA VAL A 133 0.57 16.56 -17.75
C VAL A 133 1.03 16.22 -19.19
N PRO A 134 2.18 16.73 -19.67
CA PRO A 134 2.67 16.46 -21.03
C PRO A 134 3.14 15.01 -21.27
N GLY A 135 3.18 14.61 -22.54
CA GLY A 135 3.66 13.29 -22.98
C GLY A 135 2.59 12.20 -22.98
N THR A 136 2.91 11.04 -23.57
CA THR A 136 1.97 9.91 -23.72
C THR A 136 1.71 9.19 -22.39
N ALA A 137 2.70 9.09 -21.50
CA ALA A 137 2.51 8.58 -20.15
C ALA A 137 1.79 9.61 -19.26
N GLY A 138 2.16 10.90 -19.34
CA GLY A 138 1.47 11.99 -18.63
C GLY A 138 -0.02 12.08 -18.98
N ALA A 139 -0.38 11.88 -20.25
CA ALA A 139 -1.77 11.82 -20.71
C ALA A 139 -2.61 10.65 -20.12
N LYS A 140 -1.98 9.68 -19.42
CA LYS A 140 -2.70 8.65 -18.65
C LYS A 140 -3.13 9.11 -17.26
N LEU A 141 -2.74 10.30 -16.79
CA LEU A 141 -3.10 10.83 -15.48
C LEU A 141 -4.34 11.73 -15.55
N ALA A 142 -5.28 11.53 -14.62
CA ALA A 142 -6.30 12.50 -14.28
C ALA A 142 -5.74 13.40 -13.17
N CYS A 143 -5.56 14.69 -13.43
CA CYS A 143 -4.87 15.60 -12.51
C CYS A 143 -5.66 16.86 -12.18
N ARG A 144 -5.46 17.35 -10.96
CA ARG A 144 -5.92 18.65 -10.47
C ARG A 144 -4.77 19.36 -9.74
N ALA A 145 -4.64 20.67 -9.93
CA ALA A 145 -3.63 21.49 -9.28
C ALA A 145 -4.28 22.34 -8.19
N PHE A 146 -3.54 22.58 -7.11
CA PHE A 146 -3.96 23.39 -5.98
C PHE A 146 -2.79 24.27 -5.52
N THR A 147 -3.10 25.39 -4.87
CA THR A 147 -2.18 26.05 -3.94
C THR A 147 -2.68 25.76 -2.53
N ILE A 148 -1.82 25.29 -1.63
CA ILE A 148 -2.16 25.09 -0.21
C ILE A 148 -1.31 26.02 0.65
N ASP A 149 -1.89 26.55 1.73
CA ASP A 149 -1.14 27.28 2.75
C ASP A 149 -0.76 26.33 3.89
N HIS A 150 0.46 25.79 3.80
CA HIS A 150 0.99 24.82 4.76
C HIS A 150 1.51 25.54 6.02
N PRO A 151 1.19 25.06 7.24
CA PRO A 151 1.59 25.72 8.49
C PRO A 151 3.07 26.13 8.51
N ASP A 152 3.96 25.18 8.25
CA ASP A 152 5.43 25.35 8.35
C ASP A 152 6.13 25.79 7.06
N LEU A 153 5.47 25.69 5.90
CA LEU A 153 6.08 25.87 4.58
C LEU A 153 5.50 27.07 3.80
N GLY A 154 4.41 27.65 4.31
CA GLY A 154 3.65 28.72 3.65
C GLY A 154 2.97 28.24 2.37
N SER A 155 2.77 29.19 1.44
CA SER A 155 2.21 28.91 0.11
C SER A 155 3.02 27.82 -0.60
N THR A 156 2.33 26.76 -0.98
CA THR A 156 2.90 25.52 -1.51
C THR A 156 2.08 25.07 -2.72
N ASP A 157 2.74 24.90 -3.86
CA ASP A 157 2.15 24.26 -5.03
C ASP A 157 1.86 22.79 -4.70
N SER A 158 0.65 22.32 -5.00
CA SER A 158 0.21 20.95 -4.74
C SER A 158 -0.43 20.35 -5.98
N LEU A 159 0.20 19.33 -6.58
CA LEU A 159 -0.35 18.62 -7.73
C LEU A 159 -0.87 17.26 -7.28
N LEU A 160 -2.15 17.00 -7.53
CA LEU A 160 -2.82 15.74 -7.26
C LEU A 160 -3.12 15.07 -8.60
N CYS A 161 -2.50 13.91 -8.86
CA CYS A 161 -2.66 13.15 -10.09
C CYS A 161 -2.96 11.69 -9.78
N ILE A 162 -3.97 11.10 -10.42
CA ILE A 162 -4.36 9.70 -10.23
C ILE A 162 -4.52 9.00 -11.58
N THR A 163 -4.15 7.72 -11.64
CA THR A 163 -4.46 6.83 -12.76
C THR A 163 -4.77 5.42 -12.24
N GLY A 164 -5.48 4.63 -13.03
CA GLY A 164 -5.46 3.18 -12.88
C GLY A 164 -4.20 2.63 -13.56
N LEU A 165 -3.54 1.66 -12.94
CA LEU A 165 -2.42 0.94 -13.55
C LEU A 165 -2.31 -0.45 -12.92
N HIS A 166 -2.23 -1.49 -13.74
CA HIS A 166 -2.02 -2.89 -13.31
C HIS A 166 -3.04 -3.36 -12.24
N GLY A 167 -4.30 -2.92 -12.36
CA GLY A 167 -5.36 -3.27 -11.41
C GLY A 167 -5.30 -2.53 -10.06
N LYS A 168 -4.45 -1.51 -9.91
CA LYS A 168 -4.35 -0.63 -8.73
C LYS A 168 -4.63 0.82 -9.11
N PHE A 169 -4.97 1.65 -8.13
CA PHE A 169 -4.84 3.11 -8.23
C PHE A 169 -3.38 3.48 -7.96
N VAL A 170 -2.83 4.35 -8.82
CA VAL A 170 -1.58 5.06 -8.56
C VAL A 170 -1.89 6.54 -8.39
N LYS A 171 -1.61 7.08 -7.20
CA LYS A 171 -1.81 8.49 -6.85
C LYS A 171 -0.48 9.16 -6.57
N PHE A 172 -0.23 10.26 -7.26
CA PHE A 172 0.88 11.18 -6.99
C PHE A 172 0.34 12.38 -6.22
N ARG A 173 0.93 12.68 -5.06
CA ARG A 173 0.80 13.96 -4.38
C ARG A 173 2.14 14.67 -4.44
N MET A 174 2.27 15.61 -5.35
CA MET A 174 3.46 16.47 -5.46
C MET A 174 3.24 17.72 -4.59
N THR A 175 4.21 18.11 -3.76
CA THR A 175 4.24 19.43 -3.13
C THR A 175 5.57 20.14 -3.26
N GLY A 176 5.51 21.43 -3.60
CA GLY A 176 6.67 22.32 -3.72
C GLY A 176 6.40 23.65 -3.01
N PRO A 177 7.06 23.95 -1.88
CA PRO A 177 6.92 25.24 -1.21
C PRO A 177 7.41 26.37 -2.12
N ALA A 178 6.66 27.47 -2.23
CA ALA A 178 6.99 28.57 -3.15
C ALA A 178 8.40 29.16 -2.89
N ALA A 179 8.85 29.15 -1.63
CA ALA A 179 10.20 29.57 -1.23
C ALA A 179 11.33 28.76 -1.91
N MET A 180 11.06 27.50 -2.29
CA MET A 180 12.02 26.63 -3.00
C MET A 180 11.99 26.83 -4.53
N GLN A 181 11.17 27.76 -5.03
CA GLN A 181 11.00 28.07 -6.46
C GLN A 181 10.78 26.81 -7.33
N PRO A 182 9.81 25.96 -6.98
CA PRO A 182 9.56 24.71 -7.69
C PRO A 182 9.14 24.99 -9.14
N LYS A 183 9.75 24.29 -10.10
CA LYS A 183 9.33 24.34 -11.49
C LYS A 183 8.35 23.20 -11.75
N ARG A 184 7.13 23.52 -12.18
CA ARG A 184 6.07 22.54 -12.50
C ARG A 184 6.52 21.44 -13.47
N ALA A 185 7.33 21.79 -14.46
CA ALA A 185 7.89 20.84 -15.44
C ALA A 185 8.78 19.74 -14.79
N GLU A 186 9.37 19.99 -13.61
CA GLU A 186 10.13 18.97 -12.87
C GLU A 186 9.21 17.90 -12.29
N ALA A 187 8.07 18.32 -11.73
CA ALA A 187 7.05 17.42 -11.20
C ALA A 187 6.35 16.63 -12.32
N GLU A 188 5.98 17.31 -13.41
CA GLU A 188 5.40 16.66 -14.60
C GLU A 188 6.38 15.65 -15.21
N GLY A 189 7.67 16.02 -15.36
CA GLY A 189 8.71 15.14 -15.86
C GLY A 189 9.00 13.95 -14.92
N PHE A 190 8.88 14.12 -13.60
CA PHE A 190 8.98 13.03 -12.64
C PHE A 190 7.85 12.01 -12.81
N MET A 191 6.59 12.46 -12.84
CA MET A 191 5.43 11.57 -12.98
C MET A 191 5.47 10.80 -14.30
N THR A 192 5.78 11.47 -15.41
CA THR A 192 5.93 10.84 -16.73
C THR A 192 7.03 9.76 -16.72
N ARG A 193 8.22 10.07 -16.20
CA ARG A 193 9.33 9.08 -16.12
C ARG A 193 9.05 7.92 -15.16
N TRP A 194 8.35 8.15 -14.05
CA TRP A 194 7.96 7.06 -13.14
C TRP A 194 6.99 6.09 -13.84
N LEU A 195 5.98 6.61 -14.55
CA LEU A 195 5.02 5.79 -15.30
C LEU A 195 5.67 5.02 -16.46
N GLU A 196 6.63 5.63 -17.16
CA GLU A 196 7.40 4.97 -18.21
C GLU A 196 8.20 3.77 -17.69
N LYS A 197 8.74 3.85 -16.47
CA LYS A 197 9.44 2.71 -15.84
C LYS A 197 8.53 1.52 -15.61
N GLN A 198 7.30 1.73 -15.13
CA GLN A 198 6.35 0.64 -14.85
C GLN A 198 5.98 -0.17 -16.10
N ARG A 199 5.95 0.49 -17.27
CA ARG A 199 5.60 -0.14 -18.55
C ARG A 199 6.69 -1.05 -19.12
N ASN A 200 7.91 -0.97 -18.59
CA ASN A 200 9.06 -1.78 -19.03
C ASN A 200 9.39 -2.90 -18.02
N SER A 201 8.53 -3.11 -17.02
CA SER A 201 8.72 -4.10 -15.93
C SER A 201 7.92 -5.40 -16.14
N PHE A 202 7.22 -5.52 -17.27
CA PHE A 202 6.39 -6.67 -17.69
C PHE A 202 6.47 -6.82 -19.22
#